data_AF-A0A7C3V1V9-F1
#
_entry.id   AF-A0A7C3V1V9-F1
#
_cell.length_a   1.000
_cell.length_b   1.000
_cell.length_c   1.000
_cell.angle_alpha   90.00
_cell.angle_beta   90.00
_cell.angle_gamma   90.00
#
_symmetry.space_group_name_H-M   'P 1'
#
loop_
_entity.id
_entity.type
_entity.pdbx_description
1 polymer ?
#
loop_
_entity_poly.entity_id
_entity_poly.type
_entity_poly.pdbx_seq_one_letter_code
_entity_poly.pdbx_strand_id
1 'polypeptide(L)'
;MERMKANVEENRVREDVRLEVERYYLDALNAKERMKVAEGALRQAEENLRIVRTKYKEGAGTATEVVDAITLFHLAETNYFRAFYDLLRSEAGLSYATGKSLEEVYGR
;
A
#
# COMPACT_ATOMS: atom_id res chain seq x y z
N MET A 1 -47.39 -8.41 -5.81
CA MET A 1 -46.24 -9.29 -6.14
C MET A 1 -45.09 -8.51 -6.78
N GLU A 2 -45.34 -7.73 -7.84
CA GLU A 2 -44.29 -6.99 -8.56
C GLU A 2 -43.56 -5.93 -7.72
N ARG A 3 -44.28 -5.11 -6.96
CA ARG A 3 -43.70 -4.15 -5.99
C ARG A 3 -42.87 -4.81 -4.88
N MET A 4 -43.28 -6.00 -4.43
CA MET A 4 -42.55 -6.74 -3.40
C MET A 4 -41.22 -7.27 -3.95
N LYS A 5 -41.21 -7.76 -5.20
CA LYS A 5 -39.97 -8.14 -5.89
C LYS A 5 -39.05 -6.93 -6.10
N ALA A 6 -39.60 -5.78 -6.51
CA ALA A 6 -38.82 -4.55 -6.69
C ALA A 6 -38.16 -4.09 -5.37
N ASN A 7 -38.88 -4.12 -4.25
CA ASN A 7 -38.32 -3.76 -2.93
C ASN A 7 -37.24 -4.72 -2.46
N VAL A 8 -37.40 -6.03 -2.71
CA VAL A 8 -36.39 -7.04 -2.35
C VAL A 8 -35.12 -6.82 -3.17
N GLU A 9 -35.25 -6.55 -4.47
CA GLU A 9 -34.10 -6.27 -5.33
C GLU A 9 -33.41 -4.95 -4.96
N GLU A 10 -34.16 -3.90 -4.64
CA GLU A 10 -33.59 -2.63 -4.17
C GLU A 10 -32.77 -2.81 -2.88
N ASN A 11 -33.32 -3.54 -1.90
CA ASN A 11 -32.62 -3.83 -0.65
C ASN A 11 -31.34 -4.64 -0.90
N ARG A 12 -31.39 -5.62 -1.80
CA ARG A 12 -30.24 -6.44 -2.18
C ARG A 12 -29.12 -5.59 -2.78
N VAL A 13 -29.45 -4.74 -3.76
CA VAL A 13 -28.48 -3.83 -4.38
C VAL A 13 -27.90 -2.84 -3.36
N ARG A 14 -28.71 -2.32 -2.44
CA ARG A 14 -28.25 -1.41 -1.40
C ARG A 14 -27.27 -2.07 -0.44
N GLU A 15 -27.52 -3.32 -0.08
CA GLU A 15 -26.63 -4.10 0.79
C GLU A 15 -25.33 -4.48 0.08
N ASP A 16 -25.40 -4.86 -1.20
CA ASP A 16 -24.22 -5.12 -2.03
C ASP A 16 -23.30 -3.90 -2.11
N VAL A 17 -23.86 -2.71 -2.39
CA VAL A 17 -23.09 -1.45 -2.43
C VAL A 17 -22.47 -1.13 -1.07
N ARG A 18 -23.22 -1.31 0.02
CA ARG A 18 -22.71 -1.06 1.37
C ARG A 18 -21.50 -1.95 1.68
N LEU A 19 -21.61 -3.26 1.41
CA LEU A 19 -20.54 -4.23 1.65
C LEU A 19 -19.32 -3.95 0.76
N GLU A 20 -19.55 -3.51 -0.48
CA GLU A 20 -18.47 -3.13 -1.38
C GLU A 20 -17.69 -1.91 -0.86
N VAL A 21 -18.38 -0.85 -0.45
CA VAL A 21 -17.74 0.35 0.13
C VAL A 21 -16.94 -0.01 1.39
N GLU A 22 -17.52 -0.82 2.28
CA GLU A 22 -16.85 -1.25 3.51
C GLU A 22 -15.56 -2.05 3.21
N ARG A 23 -15.62 -2.97 2.23
CA ARG A 23 -14.46 -3.73 1.78
C ARG A 23 -13.34 -2.82 1.28
N TYR A 24 -13.64 -1.92 0.35
CA TYR A 24 -12.62 -1.02 -0.21
C TYR A 24 -12.02 -0.07 0.83
N TYR A 25 -12.84 0.37 1.80
CA TYR A 25 -12.36 1.20 2.90
C TYR A 25 -11.34 0.46 3.77
N LEU A 26 -11.65 -0.79 4.15
CA LEU A 26 -10.74 -1.64 4.93
C LEU A 26 -9.48 -1.97 4.13
N ASP A 27 -9.59 -2.21 2.83
CA ASP A 27 -8.44 -2.46 1.95
C ASP A 27 -7.49 -1.26 1.89
N ALA A 28 -8.03 -0.04 1.79
CA ALA A 28 -7.25 1.19 1.79
C ALA A 28 -6.55 1.44 3.13
N LEU A 29 -7.24 1.22 4.26
CA LEU A 29 -6.63 1.29 5.58
C LEU A 29 -5.48 0.29 5.73
N ASN A 30 -5.69 -0.96 5.32
CA ASN A 30 -4.67 -1.99 5.39
C ASN A 30 -3.48 -1.69 4.47
N ALA A 31 -3.72 -1.16 3.27
CA ALA A 31 -2.65 -0.76 2.35
C ALA A 31 -1.79 0.38 2.92
N LYS A 32 -2.42 1.33 3.60
CA LYS A 32 -1.74 2.45 4.27
C LYS A 32 -0.81 1.96 5.39
N GLU A 33 -1.27 1.04 6.23
CA GLU A 33 -0.42 0.45 7.27
C GLU A 33 0.73 -0.38 6.67
N ARG A 34 0.47 -1.14 5.60
CA ARG A 34 1.54 -1.86 4.87
C ARG A 34 2.60 -0.92 4.30
N MET A 35 2.20 0.21 3.72
CA MET A 35 3.13 1.23 3.24
C MET A 35 4.00 1.76 4.38
N LYS A 36 3.39 2.07 5.54
CA LYS A 36 4.11 2.57 6.72
C LYS A 36 5.14 1.57 7.24
N VAL A 37 4.82 0.28 7.26
CA VAL A 37 5.76 -0.79 7.62
C VAL A 37 6.90 -0.88 6.60
N ALA A 38 6.59 -0.85 5.30
CA ALA A 38 7.59 -0.91 4.24
C ALA A 38 8.54 0.30 4.27
N GLU A 39 8.03 1.49 4.55
CA GLU A 39 8.82 2.71 4.74
C GLU A 39 9.78 2.58 5.93
N GLY A 40 9.32 1.99 7.05
CA GLY A 40 10.18 1.68 8.19
C GLY A 40 11.31 0.71 7.83
N ALA A 41 10.99 -0.35 7.07
CA ALA A 41 11.98 -1.32 6.61
C ALA A 41 13.01 -0.69 5.66
N LEU A 42 12.59 0.22 4.78
CA LEU A 42 13.48 0.98 3.90
C LEU A 42 14.48 1.83 4.71
N ARG A 43 13.99 2.64 5.67
CA ARG A 43 14.87 3.42 6.55
C ARG A 43 15.85 2.56 7.34
N GLN A 44 15.41 1.38 7.78
CA GLN A 44 16.28 0.46 8.51
C GLN A 44 17.38 -0.13 7.62
N ALA A 45 17.05 -0.45 6.36
CA ALA A 45 18.01 -0.96 5.39
C ALA A 45 19.02 0.13 4.94
N GLU A 46 18.57 1.38 4.79
CA GLU A 46 19.44 2.54 4.55
C GLU A 46 20.48 2.71 5.67
N GLU A 47 20.02 2.66 6.92
CA GLU A 47 20.90 2.81 8.08
C GLU A 47 21.87 1.62 8.20
N ASN A 48 21.41 0.40 7.93
CA ASN A 48 22.27 -0.77 7.88
C ASN A 48 23.38 -0.60 6.82
N LEU A 49 23.02 -0.18 5.61
CA LEU A 49 23.98 0.08 4.54
C LEU A 49 24.99 1.17 4.93
N ARG A 50 24.55 2.23 5.61
CA ARG A 50 25.44 3.29 6.13
C ARG A 50 26.47 2.71 7.11
N ILE A 51 26.02 1.95 8.10
CA ILE A 51 26.88 1.34 9.13
C ILE A 51 27.89 0.38 8.49
N VAL A 52 27.44 -0.51 7.61
CA VAL A 52 28.30 -1.51 6.97
C VAL A 52 29.35 -0.85 6.07
N ARG A 53 28.97 0.21 5.34
CA ARG A 53 29.94 1.00 4.55
C ARG A 53 31.00 1.66 5.44
N THR A 54 30.63 2.16 6.61
CA THR A 54 31.60 2.72 7.57
C THR A 54 32.56 1.64 8.09
N LYS A 55 32.04 0.49 8.52
CA LYS A 55 32.88 -0.64 8.97
C LYS A 55 33.88 -1.09 7.90
N TYR A 56 33.43 -1.20 6.65
CA TYR A 56 34.29 -1.56 5.53
C TYR A 56 35.42 -0.53 5.32
N LYS A 57 35.11 0.77 5.39
CA LYS A 57 36.12 1.85 5.27
C LYS A 57 37.16 1.81 6.40
N GLU A 58 36.75 1.40 7.60
CA GLU A 58 37.62 1.26 8.77
C GLU A 58 38.40 -0.08 8.79
N GLY A 59 38.20 -0.95 7.78
CA GLY A 59 38.81 -2.28 7.72
C GLY A 59 38.19 -3.29 8.70
N ALA A 60 37.11 -2.91 9.39
CA ALA A 60 36.37 -3.75 10.35
C ALA A 60 35.21 -4.53 9.71
N GLY A 61 35.06 -4.46 8.37
CA GLY A 61 34.04 -5.17 7.60
C GLY A 61 34.56 -5.58 6.22
N THR A 62 33.79 -6.41 5.54
CA THR A 62 34.14 -7.02 4.26
C THR A 62 33.37 -6.39 3.09
N ALA A 63 33.91 -6.52 1.88
CA ALA A 63 33.20 -6.07 0.67
C ALA A 63 31.90 -6.86 0.45
N THR A 64 31.87 -8.14 0.84
CA THR A 64 30.67 -8.99 0.76
C THR A 64 29.54 -8.45 1.62
N GLU A 65 29.82 -8.07 2.88
CA GLU A 65 28.81 -7.46 3.75
C GLU A 65 28.22 -6.18 3.14
N VAL A 66 29.04 -5.37 2.46
CA VAL A 66 28.55 -4.16 1.75
C VAL A 66 27.61 -4.55 0.61
N VAL A 67 27.95 -5.57 -0.17
CA VAL A 67 27.09 -6.06 -1.28
C VAL A 67 25.76 -6.62 -0.74
N ASP A 68 25.80 -7.35 0.37
CA ASP A 68 24.60 -7.87 1.03
C ASP A 68 23.69 -6.72 1.53
N ALA A 69 24.28 -5.70 2.15
CA ALA A 69 23.55 -4.53 2.61
C ALA A 69 22.93 -3.71 1.46
N ILE A 70 23.63 -3.59 0.31
CA ILE A 70 23.08 -2.96 -0.90
C ILE A 70 21.88 -3.76 -1.43
N THR A 71 22.01 -5.09 -1.44
CA THR A 71 20.93 -5.98 -1.89
C THR A 71 19.70 -5.85 -0.99
N LEU A 72 19.90 -5.82 0.33
CA LEU A 72 18.83 -5.61 1.30
C LEU A 72 18.15 -4.24 1.12
N PHE A 73 18.93 -3.18 0.91
CA PHE A 73 18.41 -1.84 0.64
C PHE A 73 17.51 -1.82 -0.60
N HIS A 74 17.97 -2.34 -1.74
CA HIS A 74 17.16 -2.35 -2.96
C HIS A 74 15.93 -3.26 -2.87
N LEU A 75 16.00 -4.35 -2.11
CA LEU A 75 14.83 -5.17 -1.82
C LEU A 75 13.80 -4.41 -1.00
N ALA A 76 14.24 -3.70 0.05
CA ALA A 76 13.37 -2.86 0.87
C ALA A 76 12.75 -1.71 0.05
N GLU A 77 13.54 -1.07 -0.80
CA GLU A 77 13.10 -0.01 -1.72
C GLU A 77 12.02 -0.52 -2.69
N THR A 78 12.25 -1.68 -3.31
CA THR A 78 11.26 -2.33 -4.19
C THR A 78 9.96 -2.63 -3.46
N ASN A 79 10.04 -3.13 -2.22
CA ASN A 79 8.86 -3.43 -1.42
C ASN A 79 8.11 -2.17 -0.98
N TYR A 80 8.82 -1.09 -0.68
CA TYR A 80 8.22 0.22 -0.40
C TYR A 80 7.42 0.72 -1.61
N PHE A 81 8.02 0.73 -2.81
CA PHE A 81 7.30 1.17 -4.00
C PHE A 81 6.11 0.29 -4.34
N ARG A 82 6.22 -1.03 -4.16
CA ARG A 82 5.07 -1.94 -4.31
C ARG A 82 3.93 -1.54 -3.36
N ALA A 83 4.23 -1.35 -2.07
CA ALA A 83 3.23 -0.97 -1.07
C ALA A 83 2.61 0.42 -1.36
N PHE A 84 3.41 1.35 -1.90
CA PHE A 84 2.93 2.66 -2.34
C PHE A 84 1.92 2.54 -3.49
N TYR A 85 2.22 1.76 -4.53
CA TYR A 85 1.28 1.52 -5.63
C TYR A 85 0.01 0.79 -5.18
N ASP A 86 0.14 -0.16 -4.25
CA ASP A 86 -1.01 -0.86 -3.66
C ASP A 86 -1.93 0.10 -2.89
N LEU A 87 -1.38 1.10 -2.19
CA LEU A 87 -2.15 2.16 -1.54
C LEU A 87 -2.90 3.01 -2.57
N LEU A 88 -2.20 3.50 -3.60
CA LEU A 88 -2.85 4.29 -4.66
C LEU A 88 -3.99 3.54 -5.33
N ARG A 89 -3.81 2.24 -5.59
CA ARG A 89 -4.84 1.39 -6.18
C ARG A 89 -6.04 1.21 -5.26
N SER A 90 -5.82 1.03 -3.97
CA SER A 90 -6.92 0.87 -3.00
C SER A 90 -7.69 2.16 -2.75
N GLU A 91 -7.01 3.32 -2.75
CA GLU A 91 -7.65 4.64 -2.71
C GLU A 91 -8.51 4.91 -3.96
N ALA A 92 -8.04 4.52 -5.15
CA ALA A 92 -8.84 4.58 -6.37
C ALA A 92 -10.06 3.66 -6.30
N GLY A 93 -9.91 2.44 -5.77
CA GLY A 93 -11.03 1.52 -5.56
C GLY A 93 -12.09 2.04 -4.59
N LEU A 94 -11.66 2.69 -3.50
CA LEU A 94 -12.58 3.35 -2.55
C LEU A 94 -13.31 4.54 -3.19
N SER A 95 -12.62 5.33 -4.00
CA SER A 95 -13.22 6.45 -4.74
C SER A 95 -14.31 5.95 -5.69
N TYR A 96 -14.02 4.86 -6.43
CA TYR A 96 -15.00 4.19 -7.28
C TYR A 96 -16.22 3.69 -6.50
N ALA A 97 -16.02 2.97 -5.39
CA ALA A 97 -17.10 2.41 -4.60
C ALA A 97 -17.99 3.48 -3.95
N THR A 98 -17.42 4.64 -3.62
CA THR A 98 -18.16 5.79 -3.07
C THR A 98 -18.80 6.68 -4.14
N GLY A 99 -18.64 6.33 -5.42
CA GLY A 99 -19.22 7.07 -6.55
C GLY A 99 -18.53 8.40 -6.85
N LYS A 100 -17.33 8.64 -6.29
CA LYS A 100 -16.53 9.83 -6.60
C LYS A 100 -15.82 9.63 -7.94
N SER A 101 -15.98 10.61 -8.83
CA SER A 101 -15.30 10.59 -10.14
C SER A 101 -13.79 10.84 -9.99
N LEU A 102 -12.99 10.36 -10.96
CA LEU A 102 -11.56 10.65 -10.99
C LEU A 102 -11.28 12.16 -11.12
N GLU A 103 -12.18 12.92 -11.72
CA GLU A 103 -12.10 14.37 -11.83
C GLU A 103 -12.33 15.04 -10.47
N GLU A 104 -13.25 14.56 -9.64
CA GLU A 104 -13.42 15.07 -8.26
C GLU A 104 -12.24 14.73 -7.34
N VAL A 105 -11.51 13.64 -7.62
CA VAL A 105 -10.41 13.17 -6.77
C VAL A 105 -9.05 13.72 -7.21
N TYR A 106 -8.82 13.89 -8.52
CA TYR A 106 -7.54 14.28 -9.10
C TYR A 106 -7.61 15.51 -10.01
N GLY A 107 -8.80 16.10 -10.22
CA GLY A 107 -8.96 17.37 -10.92
C GLY A 107 -8.30 18.50 -10.14
N ARG A 108 -7.57 19.34 -10.87
CA ARG A 108 -6.94 20.55 -10.32
C ARG A 108 -7.91 21.72 -10.28
#